data_AF-A0A7E4W0G6-F1
#
_entry.id   AF-A0A7E4W0G6-F1
#
_cell.length_a   1.000
_cell.length_b   1.000
_cell.length_c   1.000
_cell.angle_alpha   90.00
_cell.angle_beta   90.00
_cell.angle_gamma   90.00
#
_symmetry.space_group_name_H-M   'P 1'
#
loop_
_entity.id
_entity.type
_entity.pdbx_description
1 polymer ?
#
loop_
_entity_poly.entity_id
_entity_poly.type
_entity_poly.pdbx_seq_one_letter_code
_entity_poly.pdbx_strand_id
1 'polypeptide(L)'
;MFASPNFACYIAIFPFLFTIVAGAIPQDELCTGCQSHCTLDFDKTLDCWNGTLHFYERVLLGNMRNYVAVQTNIARWRAANEVGFSGSSSDYWSDAASTSVEHMKHIDPLNIEDEIGVIHNSDMRHTVNALMEGAASAFASLQSSESDPSTIICPFGCEHPWNPYYWMFLVSALCNLVLGGITMALVWCLDKRDTAQARLETAECELMKGPPISNKHRPSMVIPPYETT
;
A
#
# COMPACT_ATOMS: atom_id res chain seq x y z
N MET A 1 -25.46 35.13 -15.43
CA MET A 1 -25.34 35.75 -14.08
C MET A 1 -24.39 34.89 -13.25
N PHE A 2 -23.34 35.53 -12.72
CA PHE A 2 -22.14 35.02 -12.04
C PHE A 2 -22.22 33.66 -11.31
N ALA A 3 -21.42 32.69 -11.77
CA ALA A 3 -20.93 31.61 -10.91
C ALA A 3 -19.82 32.18 -10.02
N SER A 4 -20.02 32.18 -8.70
CA SER A 4 -19.06 32.74 -7.75
C SER A 4 -17.75 31.93 -7.75
N PRO A 5 -16.56 32.57 -7.75
CA PRO A 5 -15.25 31.89 -7.75
C PRO A 5 -14.96 31.07 -6.48
N ASN A 6 -15.77 31.20 -5.44
CA ASN A 6 -15.57 30.52 -4.16
C ASN A 6 -15.96 29.03 -4.18
N PHE A 7 -16.84 28.60 -5.09
CA PHE A 7 -17.34 27.21 -5.10
C PHE A 7 -16.37 26.22 -5.76
N ALA A 8 -15.61 26.67 -6.77
CA ALA A 8 -14.62 25.84 -7.44
C ALA A 8 -13.40 25.53 -6.55
N CYS A 9 -13.04 26.44 -5.63
CA CYS A 9 -11.91 26.27 -4.73
C CYS A 9 -12.19 25.22 -3.64
N TYR A 10 -13.42 25.15 -3.12
CA TYR A 10 -13.80 24.17 -2.09
C TYR A 10 -13.80 22.72 -2.59
N ILE A 11 -14.14 22.49 -3.86
CA ILE A 11 -14.21 21.14 -4.46
C ILE A 11 -12.82 20.55 -4.69
N ALA A 12 -11.79 21.39 -4.90
CA ALA A 12 -10.41 20.93 -5.07
C ALA A 12 -9.67 20.68 -3.73
N ILE A 13 -10.01 21.42 -2.66
CA ILE A 13 -9.31 21.35 -1.37
C ILE A 13 -9.76 20.15 -0.52
N PHE A 14 -11.04 19.78 -0.60
CA PHE A 14 -11.61 18.70 0.22
C PHE A 14 -11.01 17.29 -0.04
N PRO A 15 -10.77 16.85 -1.29
CA PRO A 15 -10.13 15.55 -1.52
C PRO A 15 -8.63 15.52 -1.12
N PHE A 16 -7.97 16.68 -1.06
CA PHE A 16 -6.55 16.77 -0.69
C PHE A 16 -6.33 16.69 0.83
N LEU A 17 -7.31 17.10 1.65
CA LEU A 17 -7.22 16.99 3.11
C LEU A 17 -7.55 15.57 3.62
N PHE A 18 -8.39 14.83 2.91
CA PHE A 18 -8.77 13.47 3.32
C PHE A 18 -7.63 12.45 3.12
N THR A 19 -6.71 12.69 2.18
CA THR A 19 -5.53 11.83 1.96
C THR A 19 -4.43 12.01 3.00
N ILE A 20 -4.33 13.18 3.66
CA ILE A 20 -3.28 13.44 4.66
C ILE A 20 -3.59 12.70 5.99
N VAL A 21 -4.86 12.51 6.34
CA VAL A 21 -5.25 11.88 7.62
C VAL A 21 -5.07 10.35 7.59
N ALA A 22 -5.02 9.72 6.41
CA ALA A 22 -4.79 8.27 6.30
C ALA A 22 -3.33 7.84 6.51
N GLY A 23 -2.38 8.79 6.62
CA GLY A 23 -0.95 8.50 6.80
C GLY A 23 -0.48 8.37 8.25
N ALA A 24 -1.32 8.69 9.24
CA ALA A 24 -0.95 8.60 10.65
C ALA A 24 -1.26 7.19 11.21
N ILE A 25 -0.49 6.19 10.79
CA ILE A 25 -0.45 4.90 11.46
C ILE A 25 0.37 5.11 12.75
N PRO A 26 -0.12 4.69 13.93
CA PRO A 26 0.72 4.64 15.12
C PRO A 26 1.78 3.55 14.90
N GLN A 27 3.00 3.95 14.54
CA GLN A 27 4.15 3.17 14.97
C GLN A 27 4.17 3.32 16.48
N ASP A 28 4.01 2.25 17.26
CA ASP A 28 4.55 2.17 18.63
C ASP A 28 4.18 0.82 19.25
N GLU A 29 5.07 -0.14 19.08
CA GLU A 29 5.40 -1.16 20.09
C GLU A 29 6.75 -1.79 19.73
N LEU A 30 7.02 -1.92 18.42
CA LEU A 30 8.24 -2.54 17.90
C LEU A 30 9.49 -1.64 17.99
N CYS A 31 9.36 -0.32 18.11
CA CYS A 31 10.50 0.61 18.22
C CYS A 31 10.76 1.12 19.64
N THR A 32 9.98 0.65 20.62
CA THR A 32 10.07 1.09 22.01
C THR A 32 11.43 0.69 22.60
N GLY A 33 12.33 1.67 22.79
CA GLY A 33 13.68 1.46 23.33
C GLY A 33 14.82 1.57 22.31
N CYS A 34 14.55 1.81 21.03
CA CYS A 34 15.58 2.12 20.04
C CYS A 34 15.78 3.64 19.94
N GLN A 35 16.91 4.16 20.41
CA GLN A 35 17.24 5.58 20.30
C GLN A 35 18.54 5.77 19.53
N SER A 36 18.44 6.26 18.29
CA SER A 36 19.58 6.51 17.39
C SER A 36 20.49 7.67 17.83
N HIS A 37 20.10 8.40 18.89
CA HIS A 37 20.79 9.59 19.37
C HIS A 37 21.50 9.39 20.72
N CYS A 38 21.75 8.15 21.13
CA CYS A 38 22.60 7.91 22.29
C CYS A 38 24.03 8.40 22.00
N THR A 39 24.50 9.38 22.77
CA THR A 39 25.87 9.91 22.66
C THR A 39 26.52 9.92 24.03
N LEU A 40 27.83 9.74 24.07
CA LEU A 40 28.62 9.78 25.31
C LEU A 40 28.53 11.12 26.04
N ASP A 41 28.25 12.21 25.31
CA ASP A 41 28.17 13.56 25.88
C ASP A 41 26.88 13.80 26.69
N PHE A 42 25.77 13.19 26.28
CA PHE A 42 24.46 13.38 26.89
C PHE A 42 24.04 12.24 27.82
N ASP A 43 24.55 11.01 27.62
CA ASP A 43 24.18 9.84 28.41
C ASP A 43 25.23 9.52 29.49
N LYS A 44 25.22 10.29 30.57
CA LYS A 44 26.15 10.09 31.71
C LYS A 44 25.83 8.86 32.55
N THR A 45 24.61 8.34 32.47
CA THR A 45 24.13 7.19 33.26
C THR A 45 24.15 5.88 32.48
N LEU A 46 24.48 5.91 31.18
CA LEU A 46 24.45 4.77 30.25
C LEU A 46 23.04 4.17 30.05
N ASP A 47 21.98 4.85 30.49
CA ASP A 47 20.62 4.31 30.42
C ASP A 47 20.12 4.24 28.97
N CYS A 48 20.53 5.19 28.12
CA CYS A 48 20.19 5.20 26.69
C CYS A 48 20.86 4.02 25.97
N TRP A 49 22.15 3.79 26.25
CA TRP A 49 22.90 2.66 25.70
C TRP A 49 22.37 1.32 26.19
N ASN A 50 22.02 1.20 27.46
CA ASN A 50 21.48 -0.03 28.03
C ASN A 50 20.09 -0.37 27.44
N GLY A 51 19.22 0.64 27.27
CA GLY A 51 17.93 0.46 26.61
C GLY A 51 18.07 0.01 25.15
N THR A 52 18.98 0.63 24.41
CA THR A 52 19.27 0.29 23.01
C THR A 52 19.88 -1.10 22.89
N LEU A 53 20.80 -1.48 23.79
CA LEU A 53 21.37 -2.83 23.83
C LEU A 53 20.29 -3.88 24.08
N HIS A 54 19.43 -3.67 25.08
CA HIS A 54 18.32 -4.56 25.38
C HIS A 54 17.34 -4.68 24.20
N PHE A 55 17.12 -3.60 23.45
CA PHE A 55 16.35 -3.64 22.22
C PHE A 55 16.98 -4.56 21.17
N TYR A 56 18.27 -4.39 20.85
CA TYR A 56 18.96 -5.22 19.87
C TYR A 56 19.06 -6.69 20.31
N GLU A 57 19.28 -6.96 21.59
CA GLU A 57 19.26 -8.33 22.13
C GLU A 57 17.91 -9.00 21.90
N ARG A 58 16.80 -8.30 22.20
CA ARG A 58 15.44 -8.82 21.97
C ARG A 58 15.17 -9.08 20.50
N VAL A 59 15.59 -8.18 19.62
CA VAL A 59 15.44 -8.33 18.16
C VAL A 59 16.28 -9.51 17.65
N LEU A 60 17.54 -9.61 18.09
CA LEU A 60 18.45 -10.69 17.70
C LEU A 60 17.92 -12.05 18.14
N LEU A 61 17.50 -12.19 19.41
CA LEU A 61 16.88 -13.41 19.91
C LEU A 61 15.57 -13.73 19.19
N GLY A 62 14.79 -12.71 18.85
CA GLY A 62 13.59 -12.84 18.02
C GLY A 62 13.90 -13.43 16.64
N ASN A 63 14.91 -12.89 15.96
CA ASN A 63 15.37 -13.38 14.65
C ASN A 63 15.93 -14.81 14.73
N MET A 64 16.71 -15.13 15.76
CA MET A 64 17.23 -16.48 15.99
C MET A 64 16.10 -17.51 16.21
N ARG A 65 15.11 -17.18 17.06
CA ARG A 65 13.93 -18.04 17.28
C ARG A 65 13.12 -18.20 16.00
N ASN A 66 12.96 -17.12 15.24
CA ASN A 66 12.28 -17.15 13.97
C ASN A 66 12.98 -18.08 12.98
N TYR A 67 14.29 -17.94 12.83
CA TYR A 67 15.09 -18.81 12.00
C TYR A 67 14.90 -20.29 12.36
N VAL A 68 14.99 -20.63 13.65
CA VAL A 68 14.73 -21.99 14.16
C VAL A 68 13.34 -22.46 13.75
N ALA A 69 12.30 -21.65 13.98
CA ALA A 69 10.93 -22.00 13.65
C ALA A 69 10.72 -22.25 12.15
N VAL A 70 11.31 -21.41 11.29
CA VAL A 70 11.27 -21.58 9.83
C VAL A 70 11.92 -22.90 9.42
N GLN A 71 13.11 -23.21 9.93
CA GLN A 71 13.83 -24.45 9.60
C GLN A 71 13.07 -25.69 10.08
N THR A 72 12.50 -25.65 11.28
CA THR A 72 11.63 -26.70 11.80
C THR A 72 10.37 -26.89 10.94
N ASN A 73 9.76 -25.80 10.47
CA ASN A 73 8.59 -25.86 9.60
C ASN A 73 8.90 -26.43 8.22
N ILE A 74 10.05 -26.07 7.62
CA ILE A 74 10.52 -26.66 6.36
C ILE A 74 10.70 -28.16 6.53
N ALA A 75 11.40 -28.59 7.59
CA ALA A 75 11.59 -30.01 7.88
C ALA A 75 10.25 -30.75 8.06
N ARG A 76 9.28 -30.13 8.74
CA ARG A 76 7.93 -30.68 8.91
C ARG A 76 7.17 -30.81 7.60
N TRP A 77 7.21 -29.79 6.76
CA TRP A 77 6.60 -29.83 5.44
C TRP A 77 7.22 -30.94 4.58
N ARG A 78 8.55 -31.06 4.58
CA ARG A 78 9.25 -32.15 3.86
C ARG A 78 8.87 -33.52 4.38
N ALA A 79 8.81 -33.71 5.69
CA ALA A 79 8.40 -34.99 6.28
C ALA A 79 6.96 -35.39 5.90
N ALA A 80 6.09 -34.41 5.64
CA ALA A 80 4.71 -34.66 5.22
C ALA A 80 4.56 -34.91 3.71
N ASN A 81 5.47 -34.38 2.86
CA ASN A 81 5.30 -34.35 1.41
C ASN A 81 6.36 -35.14 0.62
N GLU A 82 7.54 -35.39 1.20
CA GLU A 82 8.66 -36.06 0.54
C GLU A 82 8.76 -37.53 1.01
N VAL A 83 8.69 -38.45 0.06
CA VAL A 83 8.80 -39.89 0.34
C VAL A 83 10.23 -40.23 0.76
N GLY A 84 10.40 -40.70 2.00
CA GLY A 84 11.69 -41.13 2.55
C GLY A 84 12.42 -40.09 3.42
N PHE A 85 11.85 -38.90 3.61
CA PHE A 85 12.40 -37.89 4.52
C PHE A 85 11.84 -38.09 5.94
N SER A 86 12.70 -38.44 6.91
CA SER A 86 12.29 -38.59 8.32
C SER A 86 12.50 -37.32 9.16
N GLY A 87 13.23 -36.32 8.64
CA GLY A 87 13.66 -35.12 9.38
C GLY A 87 14.63 -35.37 10.55
N SER A 88 14.91 -36.63 10.89
CA SER A 88 15.86 -37.01 11.95
C SER A 88 17.28 -37.24 11.44
N SER A 89 17.50 -37.16 10.13
CA SER A 89 18.83 -37.33 9.56
C SER A 89 19.74 -36.17 9.94
N SER A 90 20.84 -36.48 10.63
CA SER A 90 21.90 -35.51 10.95
C SER A 90 22.47 -34.85 9.69
N ASP A 91 22.45 -35.56 8.55
CA ASP A 91 23.01 -35.07 7.29
C ASP A 91 22.20 -33.87 6.77
N TYR A 92 20.87 -33.91 6.88
CA TYR A 92 20.00 -32.80 6.46
C TYR A 92 20.29 -31.51 7.23
N TRP A 93 20.38 -31.59 8.56
CA TRP A 93 20.63 -30.41 9.39
C TRP A 93 22.03 -29.83 9.14
N SER A 94 23.01 -30.69 8.87
CA SER A 94 24.37 -30.26 8.52
C SER A 94 24.43 -29.58 7.14
N ASP A 95 23.68 -30.09 6.16
CA ASP A 95 23.60 -29.53 4.81
C ASP A 95 22.83 -28.20 4.79
N ALA A 96 21.74 -28.12 5.55
CA ALA A 96 20.98 -26.89 5.76
C ALA A 96 21.84 -25.82 6.46
N ALA A 97 22.69 -26.21 7.41
CA ALA A 97 23.65 -25.32 8.06
C ALA A 97 24.68 -24.78 7.06
N SER A 98 25.32 -25.65 6.26
CA SER A 98 26.30 -25.20 5.27
C SER A 98 25.69 -24.30 4.20
N THR A 99 24.49 -24.63 3.74
CA THR A 99 23.75 -23.84 2.75
C THR A 99 23.43 -22.45 3.31
N SER A 100 23.02 -22.37 4.58
CA SER A 100 22.71 -21.10 5.23
C SER A 100 23.95 -20.21 5.38
N VAL A 101 25.10 -20.79 5.78
CA VAL A 101 26.39 -20.07 5.82
C VAL A 101 26.79 -19.58 4.43
N GLU A 102 26.60 -20.40 3.39
CA GLU A 102 26.95 -20.02 2.02
C GLU A 102 26.08 -18.86 1.51
N HIS A 103 24.78 -18.85 1.84
CA HIS A 103 23.92 -17.71 1.54
C HIS A 103 24.34 -16.44 2.27
N MET A 104 24.75 -16.54 3.54
CA MET A 104 25.21 -15.39 4.32
C MET A 104 26.47 -14.74 3.71
N LYS A 105 27.36 -15.51 3.08
CA LYS A 105 28.55 -14.97 2.40
C LYS A 105 28.24 -14.10 1.19
N HIS A 106 27.08 -14.31 0.56
CA HIS A 106 26.70 -13.63 -0.68
C HIS A 106 25.77 -12.44 -0.44
N ILE A 107 25.37 -12.19 0.80
CA ILE A 107 24.53 -11.05 1.16
C ILE A 107 25.45 -9.89 1.54
N ASP A 108 25.61 -8.95 0.62
CA ASP A 108 26.18 -7.64 0.94
C ASP A 108 25.09 -6.76 1.57
N PRO A 109 25.18 -6.43 2.87
CA PRO A 109 24.24 -5.51 3.49
C PRO A 109 24.38 -4.13 2.84
N LEU A 110 23.25 -3.57 2.39
CA LEU A 110 23.22 -2.21 1.87
C LEU A 110 23.71 -1.23 2.95
N ASN A 111 24.74 -0.45 2.61
CA ASN A 111 25.22 0.68 3.43
C ASN A 111 25.87 0.29 4.77
N ILE A 112 26.41 -0.94 4.89
CA ILE A 112 27.22 -1.37 6.04
C ILE A 112 28.50 -2.00 5.49
N GLU A 113 29.60 -1.24 5.50
CA GLU A 113 30.93 -1.81 5.28
C GLU A 113 31.41 -2.37 6.64
N ASP A 114 31.81 -3.64 6.67
CA ASP A 114 32.48 -4.21 7.84
C ASP A 114 33.92 -3.68 7.89
N GLU A 115 34.06 -2.42 8.31
CA GLU A 115 35.34 -1.68 8.33
C GLU A 115 36.41 -2.38 9.19
N ILE A 116 35.98 -3.22 10.15
CA ILE A 116 36.85 -3.86 11.14
C ILE A 116 37.00 -5.38 10.85
N GLY A 117 36.22 -5.93 9.91
CA GLY A 117 36.22 -7.37 9.63
C GLY A 117 35.72 -8.20 10.81
N VAL A 118 34.77 -7.66 11.58
CA VAL A 118 34.22 -8.28 12.80
C VAL A 118 33.49 -9.58 12.48
N ILE A 119 32.91 -9.70 11.28
CA ILE A 119 32.12 -10.88 10.90
C ILE A 119 33.03 -11.91 10.24
N HIS A 120 33.55 -12.84 11.03
CA HIS A 120 34.30 -13.97 10.52
C HIS A 120 33.41 -15.15 10.10
N ASN A 121 33.81 -15.85 9.03
CA ASN A 121 33.15 -17.05 8.54
C ASN A 121 33.03 -18.16 9.60
N SER A 122 34.00 -18.25 10.52
CA SER A 122 33.96 -19.21 11.64
C SER A 122 32.79 -18.93 12.57
N ASP A 123 32.54 -17.66 12.86
CA ASP A 123 31.56 -17.24 13.87
C ASP A 123 30.15 -17.42 13.33
N MET A 124 29.94 -17.06 12.06
CA MET A 124 28.71 -17.39 11.34
C MET A 124 28.42 -18.90 11.37
N ARG A 125 29.44 -19.73 11.11
CA ARG A 125 29.30 -21.18 11.13
C ARG A 125 28.92 -21.71 12.51
N HIS A 126 29.53 -21.19 13.57
CA HIS A 126 29.18 -21.56 14.94
C HIS A 126 27.74 -21.19 15.30
N THR A 127 27.32 -19.96 14.99
CA THR A 127 25.95 -19.51 15.26
C THR A 127 24.93 -20.33 14.47
N VAL A 128 25.15 -20.54 13.17
CA VAL A 128 24.24 -21.31 12.32
C VAL A 128 24.14 -22.77 12.78
N ASN A 129 25.25 -23.41 13.15
CA ASN A 129 25.23 -24.78 13.67
C ASN A 129 24.42 -24.88 14.96
N ALA A 130 24.63 -23.97 15.92
CA ALA A 130 23.86 -23.95 17.17
C ALA A 130 22.35 -23.74 16.93
N LEU A 131 21.99 -22.86 15.97
CA LEU A 131 20.60 -22.66 15.57
C LEU A 131 20.01 -23.91 14.91
N MET A 132 20.78 -24.61 14.08
CA MET A 132 20.34 -25.85 13.43
C MET A 132 20.17 -27.01 14.41
N GLU A 133 21.04 -27.13 15.40
CA GLU A 133 20.86 -28.06 16.53
C GLU A 133 19.58 -27.74 17.31
N GLY A 134 19.32 -26.45 17.55
CA GLY A 134 18.06 -25.97 18.13
C GLY A 134 16.84 -26.39 17.30
N ALA A 135 16.89 -26.19 15.98
CA ALA A 135 15.81 -26.57 15.06
C ALA A 135 15.59 -28.09 14.98
N ALA A 136 16.66 -28.89 15.01
CA ALA A 136 16.58 -30.34 15.06
C ALA A 136 15.93 -30.83 16.35
N SER A 137 16.31 -30.26 17.50
CA SER A 137 15.69 -30.60 18.79
C SER A 137 14.22 -30.20 18.86
N ALA A 138 13.87 -29.03 18.34
CA ALA A 138 12.49 -28.56 18.24
C ALA A 138 11.67 -29.48 17.33
N PHE A 139 12.20 -29.86 16.17
CA PHE A 139 11.56 -30.82 15.26
C PHE A 139 11.31 -32.17 15.94
N ALA A 140 12.32 -32.73 16.62
CA ALA A 140 12.20 -34.00 17.34
C ALA A 140 11.10 -33.94 18.43
N SER A 141 11.04 -32.82 19.17
CA SER A 141 9.99 -32.62 20.19
C SER A 141 8.59 -32.58 19.58
N LEU A 142 8.41 -31.93 18.43
CA LEU A 142 7.13 -31.84 17.73
C LEU A 142 6.73 -33.16 17.08
N GLN A 143 7.68 -33.95 16.60
CA GLN A 143 7.41 -35.27 16.03
C GLN A 143 6.92 -36.26 17.09
N SER A 144 7.38 -36.13 18.34
CA SER A 144 6.88 -36.93 19.47
C SER A 144 5.49 -36.50 19.97
N SER A 145 5.04 -35.29 19.61
CA SER A 145 3.74 -34.76 19.98
C SER A 145 2.72 -35.06 18.86
N GLU A 146 2.22 -36.29 18.85
CA GLU A 146 1.23 -36.81 17.93
C GLU A 146 -0.15 -36.14 18.14
N SER A 147 -0.33 -34.90 17.70
CA SER A 147 -1.62 -34.24 17.35
C SER A 147 -1.52 -32.71 17.42
N ASP A 148 -1.12 -32.07 16.33
CA ASP A 148 -1.77 -30.82 15.95
C ASP A 148 -1.54 -30.57 14.46
N PRO A 149 -2.59 -30.43 13.62
CA PRO A 149 -2.42 -30.03 12.24
C PRO A 149 -1.57 -28.77 12.15
N SER A 150 -0.72 -28.73 11.12
CA SER A 150 0.18 -27.65 10.82
C SER A 150 -0.55 -26.31 10.67
N THR A 151 -0.79 -25.60 11.77
CA THR A 151 -0.83 -24.16 11.72
C THR A 151 0.60 -23.75 11.45
N ILE A 152 0.91 -23.60 10.17
CA ILE A 152 2.07 -22.85 9.70
C ILE A 152 1.86 -21.45 10.28
N ILE A 153 2.29 -21.25 11.51
CA ILE A 153 2.39 -19.92 12.10
C ILE A 153 3.65 -19.38 11.44
N CYS A 154 3.46 -18.81 10.25
CA CYS A 154 4.43 -17.91 9.69
C CYS A 154 4.79 -16.93 10.81
N PRO A 155 6.09 -16.71 11.09
CA PRO A 155 6.48 -15.60 11.95
C PRO A 155 5.76 -14.36 11.45
N PHE A 156 5.03 -13.69 12.34
CA PHE A 156 4.31 -12.46 12.05
C PHE A 156 5.27 -11.49 11.32
N GLY A 157 5.15 -11.37 10.00
CA GLY A 157 6.18 -10.66 9.23
C GLY A 157 6.03 -10.61 7.70
N CYS A 158 5.33 -11.54 7.04
CA CYS A 158 5.16 -11.46 5.56
C CYS A 158 3.72 -11.28 5.10
N GLU A 159 2.74 -11.45 5.98
CA GLU A 159 1.35 -11.09 5.73
C GLU A 159 1.06 -9.83 6.54
N HIS A 160 1.39 -8.67 5.96
CA HIS A 160 0.89 -7.40 6.51
C HIS A 160 -0.62 -7.55 6.64
N PRO A 161 -1.27 -7.28 7.79
CA PRO A 161 -2.69 -7.54 7.95
C PRO A 161 -3.43 -6.78 6.84
N TRP A 162 -3.99 -7.52 5.88
CA TRP A 162 -4.69 -6.95 4.72
C TRP A 162 -5.90 -6.11 5.16
N ASN A 163 -6.37 -6.34 6.38
CA ASN A 163 -7.60 -5.79 6.92
C ASN A 163 -7.65 -4.24 6.87
N PRO A 164 -6.73 -3.48 7.49
CA PRO A 164 -6.76 -2.01 7.43
C PRO A 164 -6.66 -1.44 6.01
N TYR A 165 -5.76 -1.96 5.16
CA TYR A 165 -5.57 -1.44 3.80
C TYR A 165 -6.75 -1.77 2.88
N TYR A 166 -7.34 -2.95 3.05
CA TYR A 166 -8.56 -3.35 2.35
C TYR A 166 -9.72 -2.41 2.70
N TRP A 167 -9.92 -2.10 3.98
CA TRP A 167 -10.96 -1.17 4.41
C TRP A 167 -10.69 0.27 3.93
N MET A 168 -9.45 0.73 3.97
CA MET A 168 -9.09 2.04 3.41
C MET A 168 -9.36 2.11 1.90
N PHE A 169 -9.03 1.06 1.14
CA PHE A 169 -9.34 0.98 -0.28
C PHE A 169 -10.85 0.98 -0.53
N LEU A 170 -11.62 0.19 0.21
CA LEU A 170 -13.07 0.07 0.06
C LEU A 170 -13.77 1.42 0.34
N VAL A 171 -13.38 2.10 1.42
CA VAL A 171 -13.93 3.41 1.78
C VAL A 171 -13.55 4.46 0.72
N SER A 172 -12.29 4.47 0.25
CA SER A 172 -11.84 5.36 -0.82
C SER A 172 -12.63 5.14 -2.12
N ALA A 173 -12.84 3.87 -2.52
CA ALA A 173 -13.61 3.54 -3.71
C ALA A 173 -15.06 4.01 -3.61
N LEU A 174 -15.71 3.82 -2.45
CA LEU A 174 -17.07 4.31 -2.19
C LEU A 174 -17.16 5.84 -2.23
N CYS A 175 -16.22 6.54 -1.60
CA CYS A 175 -16.16 8.01 -1.66
C CYS A 175 -16.02 8.52 -3.10
N ASN A 176 -15.16 7.89 -3.91
CA ASN A 176 -14.98 8.26 -5.30
C ASN A 176 -16.24 8.02 -6.15
N LEU A 177 -17.00 6.94 -5.90
CA LEU A 177 -18.28 6.70 -6.57
C LEU A 177 -19.32 7.77 -6.22
N VAL A 178 -19.41 8.16 -4.95
CA VAL A 178 -20.32 9.22 -4.50
C VAL A 178 -19.93 10.56 -5.12
N LEU A 179 -18.65 10.92 -5.10
CA LEU A 179 -18.14 12.13 -5.75
C LEU A 179 -18.43 12.13 -7.26
N GLY A 180 -18.20 11.02 -7.95
CA GLY A 180 -18.53 10.87 -9.38
C GLY A 180 -20.02 11.00 -9.66
N GLY A 181 -20.88 10.45 -8.79
CA GLY A 181 -22.32 10.60 -8.90
C GLY A 181 -22.78 12.06 -8.74
N ILE A 182 -22.22 12.77 -7.76
CA ILE A 182 -22.53 14.19 -7.52
C ILE A 182 -22.07 15.06 -8.70
N THR A 183 -20.86 14.86 -9.22
CA THR A 183 -20.37 15.65 -10.35
C THR A 183 -21.20 15.42 -11.61
N MET A 184 -21.58 14.16 -11.90
CA MET A 184 -22.46 13.84 -13.03
C MET A 184 -23.85 14.47 -12.87
N ALA A 185 -24.43 14.43 -11.67
CA ALA A 185 -25.71 15.07 -11.40
C ALA A 185 -25.64 16.60 -11.56
N LEU A 186 -24.54 17.23 -11.13
CA LEU A 186 -24.32 18.66 -11.30
C LEU A 186 -24.20 19.04 -12.79
N VAL A 187 -23.43 18.29 -13.57
CA VAL A 187 -23.31 18.51 -15.03
C VAL A 187 -24.67 18.39 -15.71
N TRP A 188 -25.45 17.37 -15.36
CA TRP A 188 -26.80 17.19 -15.90
C TRP A 188 -27.76 18.34 -15.53
N CYS A 189 -27.71 18.82 -14.28
CA CYS A 189 -28.51 19.97 -13.84
C CYS A 189 -28.13 21.26 -14.58
N LEU A 190 -26.84 21.47 -14.86
CA LEU A 190 -26.36 22.63 -15.62
C LEU A 190 -26.81 22.55 -17.09
N ASP A 191 -26.66 21.39 -17.74
CA ASP A 191 -27.10 21.18 -19.13
C ASP A 191 -28.62 21.41 -19.29
N LYS A 192 -29.41 20.92 -18.33
CA LYS A 192 -30.86 21.14 -18.30
C LYS A 192 -31.23 22.62 -18.11
N ARG A 193 -30.43 23.37 -17.36
CA ARG A 193 -30.63 24.80 -17.15
C ARG A 193 -30.28 25.59 -18.42
N ASP A 194 -29.17 25.26 -19.08
CA ASP A 194 -28.74 25.93 -20.30
C ASP A 194 -29.76 25.69 -21.44
N THR A 195 -30.24 24.46 -21.59
CA THR A 195 -31.32 24.16 -22.54
C THR A 195 -32.63 24.88 -22.22
N ALA A 196 -32.97 25.09 -20.96
CA ALA A 196 -34.14 25.89 -20.57
C ALA A 196 -33.96 27.39 -20.90
N GLN A 197 -32.77 27.95 -20.68
CA GLN A 197 -32.46 29.34 -21.02
C GLN A 197 -32.51 29.57 -22.54
N ALA A 198 -31.94 28.66 -23.34
CA ALA A 198 -31.99 28.74 -24.80
C ALA A 198 -33.43 28.75 -25.34
N ARG A 199 -34.34 27.97 -24.73
CA ARG A 199 -35.77 27.97 -25.11
C ARG A 199 -36.48 29.28 -24.78
N LEU A 200 -36.15 29.90 -23.65
CA LEU A 200 -36.71 31.20 -23.26
C LEU A 200 -36.27 32.30 -24.23
N GLU A 201 -34.98 32.35 -24.56
CA GLU A 201 -34.45 33.33 -25.53
C GLU A 201 -35.09 33.16 -26.92
N THR A 202 -35.29 31.90 -27.36
CA THR A 202 -35.97 31.61 -28.63
C THR A 202 -37.43 32.11 -28.61
N ALA A 203 -38.15 31.89 -27.50
CA ALA A 203 -39.54 32.35 -27.35
C ALA A 203 -39.67 33.89 -27.33
N GLU A 204 -38.73 34.58 -26.68
CA GLU A 204 -38.67 36.05 -26.70
C GLU A 204 -38.41 36.60 -28.12
N CYS A 205 -37.56 35.93 -28.90
CA CYS A 205 -37.31 36.30 -30.30
C CYS A 205 -38.53 36.14 -31.20
N GLU A 206 -39.35 35.12 -30.97
CA GLU A 206 -40.61 34.92 -31.71
C GLU A 206 -41.66 35.97 -31.37
N LEU A 207 -41.76 36.37 -30.09
CA LEU A 207 -42.66 37.45 -29.67
C LEU A 207 -42.26 38.81 -30.26
N MET A 208 -40.96 39.10 -30.41
CA MET A 208 -40.48 40.34 -31.01
C MET A 208 -40.65 40.41 -32.53
N LYS A 209 -40.88 39.28 -33.24
CA LYS A 209 -41.05 39.30 -34.70
C LYS A 209 -42.32 40.00 -35.18
N GLY A 210 -43.29 40.24 -34.29
CA GLY A 210 -44.56 40.90 -34.61
C GLY A 210 -45.39 40.14 -35.66
N PRO A 211 -46.69 40.43 -35.79
CA PRO A 211 -47.47 39.85 -36.87
C PRO A 211 -46.89 40.32 -38.21
N PRO A 212 -46.79 39.44 -39.23
CA PRO A 212 -46.32 39.83 -40.54
C PRO A 212 -47.20 40.98 -41.04
N ILE A 213 -46.59 42.14 -41.28
CA ILE A 213 -47.26 43.27 -41.89
C ILE A 213 -47.73 42.78 -43.27
N SER A 214 -49.05 42.56 -43.39
CA SER A 214 -49.72 42.19 -44.63
C SER A 214 -49.47 43.28 -45.66
N ASN A 215 -48.48 43.05 -46.52
CA ASN A 215 -48.07 43.97 -47.57
C ASN A 215 -49.06 43.86 -48.74
N LYS A 216 -50.29 44.32 -48.52
CA LYS A 216 -51.37 44.31 -49.51
C LYS A 216 -51.38 45.60 -50.32
N HIS A 217 -50.30 45.88 -51.05
CA HIS A 217 -50.29 46.66 -52.31
C HIS A 217 -48.85 46.80 -52.82
N ARG A 218 -48.43 45.89 -53.71
CA ARG A 218 -47.31 46.14 -54.61
C ARG A 218 -47.92 46.26 -56.01
N PRO A 219 -48.00 47.47 -56.61
CA PRO A 219 -48.39 47.59 -58.00
C PRO A 219 -47.33 46.92 -58.88
N SER A 220 -47.79 46.02 -59.76
CA SER A 220 -46.96 45.38 -60.76
C SER A 220 -46.39 46.43 -61.70
N MET A 221 -45.07 46.64 -61.64
CA MET A 221 -44.36 47.40 -62.66
C MET A 221 -44.23 46.53 -63.91
N VAL A 222 -45.00 46.89 -64.93
CA VAL A 222 -44.93 46.32 -66.28
C VAL A 222 -43.62 46.79 -66.91
N ILE A 223 -42.73 45.84 -67.22
CA ILE A 223 -41.52 46.08 -68.02
C ILE A 223 -41.92 45.93 -69.49
N PRO A 224 -41.73 46.95 -70.36
CA PRO A 224 -42.01 46.83 -71.78
C PRO A 224 -40.96 45.94 -72.50
N PRO A 225 -41.33 45.27 -73.60
CA PRO A 225 -40.41 44.45 -74.39
C PRO A 225 -39.44 45.34 -75.16
N TYR A 226 -38.16 44.98 -75.17
CA TYR A 226 -37.19 45.56 -76.09
C TYR A 226 -37.15 44.73 -77.37
N GLU A 227 -37.31 45.43 -78.50
CA GLU A 227 -37.18 44.91 -79.85
C GLU A 227 -35.73 44.58 -80.21
N THR A 228 -35.64 43.59 -81.09
CA THR A 228 -34.48 43.04 -81.79
C THR A 228 -33.73 44.03 -82.67
N THR A 229 -32.41 43.89 -82.73
CA THR A 229 -31.64 43.94 -83.99
C THR A 229 -30.56 42.86 -83.96
#